data_AF-A0A1Y3PEA3-F1
#
_entry.id   AF-A0A1Y3PEA3-F1
#
_cell.length_a   1.000
_cell.length_b   1.000
_cell.length_c   1.000
_cell.angle_alpha   90.00
_cell.angle_beta   90.00
_cell.angle_gamma   90.00
#
_symmetry.space_group_name_H-M   'P 1'
#
loop_
_entity.id
_entity.type
_entity.pdbx_description
1 polymer ?
#
loop_
_entity_poly.entity_id
_entity_poly.type
_entity_poly.pdbx_seq_one_letter_code
_entity_poly.pdbx_strand_id
1 'polypeptide(L)'
;MDDDLNTEDTAFQIAGVELHHLLLDMDEIELAVSELALYGHFYRHFKESFGLIHDAQTYWLEDGEYAKYADETIQTMFHKRDDIEQQYSFADTSSLPQIARQFLDDDHPASDSKLVATYALIKAIQAIEALANWLFDLELSVYSLEADLVASIRQTDSKQYLKLVDRVRDRACGFEIRSREDFAMLLGEADKTLMLASLYGQIENVDVSKPGFHAHGFLRAALGNLTASQASLRGKKAGEGNRNPDSDKQQAATKRCERICKAADRHISADPKISGTDLVKAVVEKDKIASIPTVRKYLLERLYLPR
;
A
#
# COMPACT_ATOMS: atom_id res chain seq x y z
N MET A 1 38.90 11.75 -15.95
CA MET A 1 37.68 11.89 -16.76
C MET A 1 36.67 11.10 -16.00
N ASP A 2 35.98 11.83 -15.14
CA ASP A 2 35.11 11.31 -14.10
C ASP A 2 33.83 10.80 -14.74
N ASP A 3 33.59 9.50 -14.59
CA ASP A 3 32.27 8.89 -14.73
C ASP A 3 31.44 9.30 -13.50
N ASP A 4 30.98 10.55 -13.48
CA ASP A 4 29.80 10.93 -12.70
C ASP A 4 28.59 10.40 -13.47
N LEU A 5 28.31 9.11 -13.27
CA LEU A 5 27.01 8.54 -13.58
C LEU A 5 25.97 9.28 -12.74
N ASN A 6 25.22 10.09 -13.45
CA ASN A 6 24.04 10.83 -13.04
C ASN A 6 23.00 9.86 -12.41
N THR A 7 23.19 9.47 -11.15
CA THR A 7 22.12 8.93 -10.29
C THR A 7 21.16 10.08 -10.02
N GLU A 8 20.26 10.34 -10.97
CA GLU A 8 19.08 11.16 -10.72
C GLU A 8 18.33 10.53 -9.53
N ASP A 9 17.92 11.38 -8.58
CA ASP A 9 17.15 11.05 -7.38
C ASP A 9 15.90 10.21 -7.73
N THR A 10 16.04 8.88 -7.76
CA THR A 10 14.92 7.94 -7.88
C THR A 10 14.26 7.65 -6.53
N ALA A 11 14.78 8.22 -5.45
CA ALA A 11 14.23 8.08 -4.12
C ALA A 11 13.13 9.10 -3.90
N PHE A 12 11.93 8.64 -3.55
CA PHE A 12 10.86 9.49 -3.05
C PHE A 12 10.57 9.16 -1.59
N GLN A 13 10.06 10.13 -0.83
CA GLN A 13 9.99 10.03 0.62
C GLN A 13 8.54 9.98 1.12
N ILE A 14 8.23 8.99 1.97
CA ILE A 14 6.97 8.93 2.71
C ILE A 14 7.25 8.86 4.22
N ALA A 15 6.67 9.78 4.97
CA ALA A 15 6.84 9.91 6.42
C ALA A 15 8.32 9.91 6.86
N GLY A 16 9.18 10.59 6.10
CA GLY A 16 10.61 10.66 6.39
C GLY A 16 11.43 9.45 5.92
N VAL A 17 10.80 8.42 5.33
CA VAL A 17 11.48 7.22 4.82
C VAL A 17 11.67 7.30 3.31
N GLU A 18 12.91 7.17 2.86
CA GLU A 18 13.25 7.05 1.43
C GLU A 18 12.88 5.66 0.90
N LEU A 19 12.30 5.63 -0.30
CA LEU A 19 11.82 4.43 -0.95
C LEU A 19 12.58 4.16 -2.23
N HIS A 20 12.97 2.91 -2.42
CA HIS A 20 13.70 2.47 -3.61
C HIS A 20 12.93 1.42 -4.40
N HIS A 21 12.10 0.61 -3.74
CA HIS A 21 11.32 -0.48 -4.33
C HIS A 21 9.86 -0.46 -3.85
N LEU A 22 8.95 0.00 -4.71
CA LEU A 22 7.51 0.06 -4.43
C LEU A 22 6.85 -1.31 -4.18
N LEU A 23 7.49 -2.39 -4.61
CA LEU A 23 7.03 -3.75 -4.32
C LEU A 23 7.49 -4.26 -2.96
N LEU A 24 8.69 -3.88 -2.52
CA LEU A 24 9.38 -4.51 -1.40
C LEU A 24 9.38 -3.67 -0.12
N ASP A 25 9.38 -2.34 -0.27
CA ASP A 25 9.58 -1.41 0.86
C ASP A 25 8.26 -1.03 1.56
N MET A 26 7.13 -1.58 1.14
CA MET A 26 5.80 -1.24 1.68
C MET A 26 5.65 -1.50 3.18
N ASP A 27 6.30 -2.56 3.70
CA ASP A 27 6.30 -2.88 5.13
C ASP A 27 7.03 -1.78 5.95
N GLU A 28 8.02 -1.10 5.35
CA GLU A 28 8.79 -0.02 5.97
C GLU A 28 7.94 1.25 6.07
N ILE A 29 7.21 1.60 5.01
CA ILE A 29 6.25 2.71 5.02
C ILE A 29 5.18 2.46 6.08
N GLU A 30 4.63 1.24 6.11
CA GLU A 30 3.62 0.89 7.11
C GLU A 30 4.19 0.99 8.53
N LEU A 31 5.48 0.73 8.72
CA LEU A 31 6.15 0.94 10.00
C LEU A 31 6.27 2.42 10.35
N ALA A 32 6.87 3.22 9.48
CA ALA A 32 7.05 4.65 9.71
C ALA A 32 5.71 5.33 10.01
N VAL A 33 4.68 5.05 9.21
CA VAL A 33 3.34 5.57 9.41
C VAL A 33 2.73 5.14 10.74
N SER A 34 2.98 3.88 11.17
CA SER A 34 2.45 3.37 12.44
C SER A 34 3.09 3.99 13.69
N GLU A 35 4.26 4.59 13.56
CA GLU A 35 4.99 5.25 14.64
C GLU A 35 4.58 6.71 14.86
N LEU A 36 3.78 7.25 13.94
CA LEU A 36 3.25 8.61 14.01
C LEU A 36 2.20 8.74 15.13
N ALA A 37 2.25 9.85 15.86
CA ALA A 37 1.46 10.16 17.04
C ALA A 37 -0.05 10.02 16.81
N LEU A 38 -0.52 10.44 15.63
CA LEU A 38 -1.95 10.40 15.27
C LEU A 38 -2.33 9.18 14.42
N TYR A 39 -1.43 8.21 14.22
CA TYR A 39 -1.74 6.99 13.45
C TYR A 39 -3.06 6.35 13.88
N GLY A 40 -3.32 6.25 15.18
CA GLY A 40 -4.55 5.65 15.71
C GLY A 40 -5.85 6.32 15.24
N HIS A 41 -5.82 7.62 14.92
CA HIS A 41 -6.96 8.38 14.40
C HIS A 41 -7.22 8.06 12.92
N PHE A 42 -6.16 7.82 12.17
CA PHE A 42 -6.20 7.56 10.73
C PHE A 42 -6.03 6.10 10.36
N TYR A 43 -5.96 5.20 11.35
CA TYR A 43 -5.72 3.76 11.18
C TYR A 43 -6.56 3.13 10.07
N ARG A 44 -7.86 3.45 10.00
CA ARG A 44 -8.75 2.89 8.98
C ARG A 44 -8.34 3.31 7.56
N HIS A 45 -7.99 4.58 7.38
CA HIS A 45 -7.54 5.13 6.10
C HIS A 45 -6.29 4.36 5.62
N PHE A 46 -5.25 4.30 6.45
CA PHE A 46 -4.03 3.57 6.10
C PHE A 46 -4.27 2.07 5.86
N LYS A 47 -5.07 1.41 6.71
CA LYS A 47 -5.44 0.00 6.53
C LYS A 47 -6.09 -0.25 5.17
N GLU A 48 -6.98 0.63 4.73
CA GLU A 48 -7.66 0.53 3.43
C GLU A 48 -6.67 0.75 2.28
N SER A 49 -5.80 1.76 2.36
CA SER A 49 -4.79 2.04 1.33
C SER A 49 -3.77 0.92 1.17
N PHE A 50 -3.18 0.42 2.27
CA PHE A 50 -2.26 -0.72 2.20
C PHE A 50 -2.97 -1.99 1.68
N GLY A 51 -4.28 -2.13 1.94
CA GLY A 51 -5.11 -3.18 1.34
C GLY A 51 -5.19 -3.07 -0.18
N LEU A 52 -5.45 -1.88 -0.73
CA LEU A 52 -5.49 -1.65 -2.18
C LEU A 52 -4.12 -1.82 -2.84
N ILE A 53 -3.05 -1.35 -2.20
CA ILE A 53 -1.67 -1.58 -2.68
C ILE A 53 -1.42 -3.07 -2.80
N HIS A 54 -1.73 -3.84 -1.75
CA HIS A 54 -1.57 -5.29 -1.79
C HIS A 54 -2.41 -5.94 -2.89
N ASP A 55 -3.69 -5.58 -3.00
CA ASP A 55 -4.59 -6.12 -4.03
C ASP A 55 -4.06 -5.81 -5.45
N ALA A 56 -3.48 -4.62 -5.68
CA ALA A 56 -2.83 -4.25 -6.93
C ALA A 56 -1.53 -5.03 -7.20
N GLN A 57 -0.67 -5.19 -6.19
CA GLN A 57 0.56 -6.00 -6.28
C GLN A 57 0.26 -7.44 -6.70
N THR A 58 -0.91 -7.98 -6.34
CA THR A 58 -1.25 -9.38 -6.68
C THR A 58 -1.33 -9.67 -8.18
N TYR A 59 -1.58 -8.66 -9.02
CA TYR A 59 -1.58 -8.81 -10.49
C TYR A 59 -0.21 -9.14 -11.06
N TRP A 60 0.85 -8.77 -10.32
CA TRP A 60 2.23 -8.99 -10.72
C TRP A 60 2.77 -10.33 -10.30
N LEU A 61 1.98 -11.12 -9.57
CA LEU A 61 2.45 -12.38 -9.09
C LEU A 61 2.18 -13.50 -10.10
N GLU A 62 3.22 -14.25 -10.46
CA GLU A 62 3.22 -15.42 -11.35
C GLU A 62 3.74 -16.64 -10.58
N ASP A 63 2.96 -17.72 -10.49
CA ASP A 63 3.33 -18.99 -9.80
C ASP A 63 3.84 -18.93 -8.35
N GLY A 64 3.75 -17.78 -7.68
CA GLY A 64 4.15 -17.61 -6.28
C GLY A 64 5.15 -16.46 -6.11
N GLU A 65 5.81 -16.07 -7.19
CA GLU A 65 6.83 -15.03 -7.22
C GLU A 65 6.33 -13.80 -8.01
N TYR A 66 6.95 -12.65 -7.82
CA TYR A 66 6.70 -11.49 -8.68
C TYR A 66 7.31 -11.73 -10.06
N ALA A 67 6.61 -11.30 -11.11
CA ALA A 67 7.12 -11.33 -12.47
C ALA A 67 8.46 -10.58 -12.54
N LYS A 68 9.41 -11.09 -13.34
CA LYS A 68 10.79 -10.55 -13.38
C LYS A 68 10.88 -9.07 -13.71
N TYR A 69 9.93 -8.57 -14.50
CA TYR A 69 9.85 -7.17 -14.96
C TYR A 69 8.92 -6.31 -14.08
N ALA A 70 8.35 -6.86 -13.00
CA ALA A 70 7.36 -6.16 -12.19
C ALA A 70 7.92 -4.89 -11.52
N ASP A 71 9.09 -5.02 -10.88
CA ASP A 71 9.70 -3.90 -10.15
C ASP A 71 10.08 -2.76 -11.11
N GLU A 72 10.75 -3.08 -12.20
CA GLU A 72 11.13 -2.12 -13.25
C GLU A 72 9.91 -1.43 -13.87
N THR A 73 8.85 -2.18 -14.17
CA THR A 73 7.61 -1.59 -14.72
C THR A 73 6.97 -0.61 -13.73
N ILE A 74 6.84 -1.04 -12.47
CA ILE A 74 6.20 -0.25 -11.42
C ILE A 74 7.01 1.01 -11.17
N GLN A 75 8.33 0.90 -11.10
CA GLN A 75 9.20 2.06 -10.95
C GLN A 75 9.08 3.02 -12.12
N THR A 76 9.16 2.52 -13.36
CA THR A 76 9.06 3.37 -14.55
C THR A 76 7.73 4.12 -14.59
N MET A 77 6.62 3.42 -14.36
CA MET A 77 5.29 4.04 -14.31
C MET A 77 5.15 5.03 -13.15
N PHE A 78 5.76 4.77 -12.00
CA PHE A 78 5.73 5.70 -10.87
C PHE A 78 6.51 6.99 -11.16
N HIS A 79 7.70 6.88 -11.78
CA HIS A 79 8.48 8.05 -12.19
C HIS A 79 7.78 8.86 -13.28
N LYS A 80 7.01 8.20 -14.14
CA LYS A 80 6.22 8.82 -15.21
C LYS A 80 4.76 9.07 -14.84
N ARG A 81 4.40 8.99 -13.55
CA ARG A 81 3.00 9.06 -13.11
C ARG A 81 2.29 10.35 -13.52
N ASP A 82 2.98 11.49 -13.43
CA ASP A 82 2.42 12.79 -13.77
C ASP A 82 2.20 12.91 -15.28
N ASP A 83 3.15 12.42 -16.09
CA ASP A 83 3.03 12.37 -17.55
C ASP A 83 1.88 11.43 -17.99
N ILE A 84 1.77 10.26 -17.36
CA ILE A 84 0.69 9.29 -17.61
C ILE A 84 -0.65 9.90 -17.23
N GLU A 85 -0.75 10.56 -16.07
CA GLU A 85 -1.97 11.20 -15.60
C GLU A 85 -2.40 12.35 -16.50
N GLN A 86 -1.45 13.19 -16.91
CA GLN A 86 -1.72 14.27 -17.85
C GLN A 86 -2.26 13.72 -19.16
N GLN A 87 -1.57 12.76 -19.77
CA GLN A 87 -2.03 12.16 -21.03
C GLN A 87 -3.38 11.48 -20.87
N TYR A 88 -3.59 10.73 -19.79
CA TYR A 88 -4.86 10.04 -19.53
C TYR A 88 -6.04 11.01 -19.32
N SER A 89 -5.78 12.16 -18.71
CA SER A 89 -6.81 13.18 -18.47
C SER A 89 -7.24 13.92 -19.75
N PHE A 90 -6.37 14.00 -20.76
CA PHE A 90 -6.61 14.74 -22.00
C PHE A 90 -6.74 13.84 -23.25
N ALA A 91 -6.58 12.53 -23.11
CA ALA A 91 -6.74 11.61 -24.23
C ALA A 91 -8.23 11.36 -24.53
N ASP A 92 -8.68 11.74 -25.72
CA ASP A 92 -10.06 11.53 -26.16
C ASP A 92 -10.40 10.05 -26.44
N THR A 93 -9.41 9.25 -26.82
CA THR A 93 -9.63 7.87 -27.31
C THR A 93 -8.67 6.81 -26.76
N SER A 94 -7.57 7.21 -26.12
CA SER A 94 -6.55 6.27 -25.66
C SER A 94 -6.89 5.69 -24.30
N SER A 95 -6.79 4.37 -24.15
CA SER A 95 -6.99 3.71 -22.87
C SER A 95 -5.76 3.86 -21.97
N LEU A 96 -5.95 3.76 -20.65
CA LEU A 96 -4.84 3.82 -19.68
C LEU A 96 -3.71 2.81 -19.99
N PRO A 97 -3.96 1.54 -20.35
CA PRO A 97 -2.88 0.63 -20.77
C PRO A 97 -2.11 1.09 -22.00
N GLN A 98 -2.78 1.72 -22.98
CA GLN A 98 -2.12 2.22 -24.18
C GLN A 98 -1.21 3.41 -23.86
N ILE A 99 -1.66 4.30 -22.98
CA ILE A 99 -0.87 5.44 -22.51
C ILE A 99 0.32 4.93 -21.71
N ALA A 100 0.11 4.03 -20.75
CA ALA A 100 1.18 3.44 -19.94
C ALA A 100 2.27 2.80 -20.82
N ARG A 101 1.91 2.11 -21.89
CA ARG A 101 2.88 1.50 -22.82
C ARG A 101 3.76 2.50 -23.57
N GLN A 102 3.33 3.75 -23.76
CA GLN A 102 4.16 4.77 -24.41
C GLN A 102 5.39 5.14 -23.55
N PHE A 103 5.34 4.83 -22.25
CA PHE A 103 6.42 5.05 -21.30
C PHE A 103 7.20 3.78 -20.98
N LEU A 104 6.86 2.66 -21.63
CA LEU A 104 7.53 1.38 -21.52
C LEU A 104 8.11 1.01 -22.89
N ASP A 105 8.94 -0.04 -22.95
CA ASP A 105 9.48 -0.53 -24.21
C ASP A 105 8.37 -1.03 -25.16
N ASP A 106 8.56 -0.87 -26.47
CA ASP A 106 7.56 -1.11 -27.53
C ASP A 106 6.97 -2.55 -27.56
N ASP A 107 7.60 -3.51 -26.88
CA ASP A 107 7.16 -4.91 -26.75
C ASP A 107 7.00 -5.37 -25.28
N HIS A 108 6.70 -4.43 -24.37
CA HIS A 108 6.64 -4.74 -22.94
C HIS A 108 5.61 -5.85 -22.62
N PRO A 109 5.99 -6.94 -21.93
CA PRO A 109 5.17 -8.16 -21.79
C PRO A 109 4.00 -8.03 -20.80
N ALA A 110 3.83 -6.88 -20.15
CA ALA A 110 2.73 -6.66 -19.22
C ALA A 110 1.37 -6.62 -19.93
N SER A 111 0.43 -7.39 -19.36
CA SER A 111 -0.98 -7.36 -19.74
C SER A 111 -1.63 -6.00 -19.40
N ASP A 112 -2.75 -5.68 -20.03
CA ASP A 112 -3.48 -4.44 -19.75
C ASP A 112 -3.90 -4.38 -18.28
N SER A 113 -4.34 -5.51 -17.73
CA SER A 113 -4.72 -5.66 -16.33
C SER A 113 -3.57 -5.33 -15.37
N LYS A 114 -2.34 -5.76 -15.68
CA LYS A 114 -1.14 -5.44 -14.88
C LYS A 114 -0.81 -3.96 -14.92
N LEU A 115 -0.84 -3.34 -16.10
CA LEU A 115 -0.54 -1.90 -16.26
C LEU A 115 -1.57 -1.03 -15.52
N VAL A 116 -2.85 -1.38 -15.62
CA VAL A 116 -3.91 -0.66 -14.90
C VAL A 116 -3.81 -0.89 -13.40
N ALA A 117 -3.50 -2.11 -12.95
CA ALA A 117 -3.25 -2.39 -11.54
C ALA A 117 -2.04 -1.60 -11.01
N THR A 118 -0.97 -1.44 -11.79
CA THR A 118 0.16 -0.58 -11.42
C THR A 118 -0.26 0.87 -11.24
N TYR A 119 -1.11 1.41 -12.11
CA TYR A 119 -1.60 2.77 -11.92
C TYR A 119 -2.45 2.90 -10.64
N ALA A 120 -3.27 1.89 -10.32
CA ALA A 120 -4.01 1.85 -9.06
C ALA A 120 -3.07 1.81 -7.84
N LEU A 121 -1.99 1.03 -7.91
CA LEU A 121 -0.94 0.98 -6.90
C LEU A 121 -0.31 2.36 -6.68
N ILE A 122 0.07 3.06 -7.75
CA ILE A 122 0.65 4.41 -7.70
C ILE A 122 -0.31 5.37 -7.01
N LYS A 123 -1.59 5.39 -7.38
CA LYS A 123 -2.61 6.24 -6.75
C LYS A 123 -2.78 5.94 -5.25
N ALA A 124 -2.78 4.66 -4.87
CA ALA A 124 -2.86 4.28 -3.46
C ALA A 124 -1.61 4.69 -2.67
N ILE A 125 -0.42 4.64 -3.27
CA ILE A 125 0.81 5.14 -2.65
C ILE A 125 0.75 6.66 -2.48
N GLN A 126 0.33 7.40 -3.51
CA GLN A 126 0.16 8.86 -3.43
C GLN A 126 -0.88 9.25 -2.37
N ALA A 127 -1.94 8.45 -2.18
CA ALA A 127 -2.88 8.66 -1.09
C ALA A 127 -2.17 8.56 0.27
N ILE A 128 -1.40 7.49 0.49
CA ILE A 128 -0.61 7.33 1.72
C ILE A 128 0.36 8.50 1.89
N GLU A 129 1.09 8.88 0.85
CA GLU A 129 2.01 10.02 0.84
C GLU A 129 1.33 11.29 1.34
N ALA A 130 0.18 11.67 0.76
CA ALA A 130 -0.54 12.89 1.11
C ALA A 130 -0.89 12.97 2.61
N LEU A 131 -1.35 11.86 3.19
CA LEU A 131 -1.76 11.82 4.60
C LEU A 131 -0.59 11.60 5.55
N ALA A 132 0.35 10.72 5.19
CA ALA A 132 1.50 10.36 6.00
C ALA A 132 2.51 11.51 6.10
N ASN A 133 2.79 12.22 4.99
CA ASN A 133 3.69 13.37 4.99
C ASN A 133 3.10 14.52 5.81
N TRP A 134 1.79 14.77 5.73
CA TRP A 134 1.15 15.74 6.62
C TRP A 134 1.30 15.37 8.10
N LEU A 135 1.07 14.10 8.46
CA LEU A 135 1.26 13.63 9.85
C LEU A 135 2.70 13.79 10.32
N PHE A 136 3.66 13.49 9.45
CA PHE A 136 5.08 13.63 9.72
C PHE A 136 5.47 15.11 9.89
N ASP A 137 5.07 15.99 8.97
CA ASP A 137 5.31 17.43 9.03
C ASP A 137 4.67 18.08 10.26
N LEU A 138 3.49 17.58 10.67
CA LEU A 138 2.84 17.98 11.90
C LEU A 138 3.72 17.66 13.12
N GLU A 139 4.30 16.47 13.18
CA GLU A 139 5.21 16.11 14.26
C GLU A 139 6.50 16.91 14.21
N LEU A 140 7.12 17.09 13.04
CA LEU A 140 8.30 17.96 12.87
C LEU A 140 8.03 19.37 13.40
N SER A 141 6.83 19.90 13.14
CA SER A 141 6.40 21.20 13.65
C SER A 141 6.32 21.24 15.18
N VAL A 142 5.98 20.13 15.86
CA VAL A 142 6.05 20.03 17.32
C VAL A 142 7.52 20.08 17.80
N TYR A 143 8.42 19.38 17.11
CA TYR A 143 9.85 19.36 17.43
C TYR A 143 10.57 20.69 17.17
N SER A 144 10.00 21.59 16.37
CA SER A 144 10.55 22.93 16.09
C SER A 144 10.62 23.87 17.31
N LEU A 145 9.97 23.52 18.44
CA LEU A 145 9.99 24.30 19.68
C LEU A 145 11.30 24.11 20.46
N GLU A 146 11.53 22.88 20.94
CA GLU A 146 12.72 22.45 21.69
C GLU A 146 12.81 20.92 21.60
N ALA A 147 13.59 20.43 20.64
CA ALA A 147 13.54 19.03 20.20
C ALA A 147 13.84 18.03 21.33
N ASP A 148 14.82 18.32 22.18
CA ASP A 148 15.21 17.45 23.29
C ASP A 148 14.12 17.35 24.37
N LEU A 149 13.46 18.48 24.67
CA LEU A 149 12.33 18.50 25.61
C LEU A 149 11.14 17.74 25.04
N VAL A 150 10.81 17.94 23.77
CA VAL A 150 9.73 17.22 23.08
C VAL A 150 10.00 15.71 23.02
N ALA A 151 11.24 15.31 22.72
CA ALA A 151 11.66 13.91 22.75
C ALA A 151 11.51 13.30 24.16
N SER A 152 11.92 14.04 25.19
CA SER A 152 11.74 13.63 26.59
C SER A 152 10.26 13.45 26.95
N ILE A 153 9.40 14.40 26.58
CA ILE A 153 7.95 14.31 26.82
C ILE A 153 7.34 13.12 26.06
N ARG A 154 7.73 12.87 24.81
CA ARG A 154 7.25 11.71 24.03
C ARG A 154 7.54 10.38 24.75
N GLN A 155 8.69 10.27 25.40
CA GLN A 155 9.10 9.07 26.13
C GLN A 155 8.48 8.94 27.53
N THR A 156 8.25 10.07 28.22
CA THR A 156 7.88 10.09 29.65
C THR A 156 6.40 10.36 29.89
N ASP A 157 5.73 11.12 29.02
CA ASP A 157 4.31 11.46 29.11
C ASP A 157 3.65 11.56 27.72
N SER A 158 3.17 10.40 27.23
CA SER A 158 2.50 10.30 25.93
C SER A 158 1.21 11.12 25.83
N LYS A 159 0.53 11.41 26.94
CA LYS A 159 -0.68 12.24 26.94
C LYS A 159 -0.32 13.71 26.77
N GLN A 160 0.74 14.17 27.42
CA GLN A 160 1.24 15.52 27.23
C GLN A 160 1.80 15.71 25.82
N TYR A 161 2.50 14.73 25.28
CA TYR A 161 2.95 14.74 23.89
C TYR A 161 1.77 14.90 22.92
N LEU A 162 0.72 14.08 23.08
CA LEU A 162 -0.47 14.16 22.23
C LEU A 162 -1.15 15.54 22.29
N LYS A 163 -1.23 16.16 23.49
CA LYS A 163 -1.76 17.53 23.63
C LYS A 163 -0.93 18.58 22.89
N LEU A 164 0.39 18.39 22.77
CA LEU A 164 1.24 19.29 21.99
C LEU A 164 0.97 19.11 20.50
N VAL A 165 0.86 17.85 20.03
CA VAL A 165 0.49 17.52 18.65
C VAL A 165 -0.88 18.12 18.29
N ASP A 166 -1.90 17.92 19.11
CA ASP A 166 -3.24 18.46 18.87
C ASP A 166 -3.25 20.00 18.82
N ARG A 167 -2.44 20.67 19.64
CA ARG A 167 -2.33 22.14 19.58
C ARG A 167 -1.74 22.63 18.26
N VAL A 168 -0.75 21.94 17.71
CA VAL A 168 -0.18 22.29 16.41
C VAL A 168 -1.18 21.97 15.30
N ARG A 169 -1.87 20.84 15.41
CA ARG A 169 -2.93 20.41 14.50
C ARG A 169 -4.05 21.44 14.39
N ASP A 170 -4.53 21.95 15.53
CA ASP A 170 -5.58 22.98 15.57
C ASP A 170 -5.18 24.28 14.87
N ARG A 171 -3.90 24.66 14.97
CA ARG A 171 -3.34 25.85 14.30
C ARG A 171 -3.17 25.64 12.79
N ALA A 172 -3.00 24.39 12.36
CA ALA A 172 -2.74 23.99 10.98
C ALA A 172 -3.93 23.23 10.36
N CYS A 173 -5.16 23.44 10.86
CA CYS A 173 -6.33 22.65 10.48
C CYS A 173 -6.64 22.67 8.97
N GLY A 174 -6.26 23.75 8.26
CA GLY A 174 -6.40 23.83 6.80
C GLY A 174 -5.52 22.83 6.04
N PHE A 175 -4.34 22.47 6.57
CA PHE A 175 -3.50 21.43 5.97
C PHE A 175 -4.10 20.05 6.19
N GLU A 176 -4.67 19.79 7.37
CA GLU A 176 -5.39 18.52 7.62
C GLU A 176 -6.53 18.33 6.62
N ILE A 177 -7.35 19.36 6.41
CA ILE A 177 -8.52 19.27 5.51
C ILE A 177 -8.05 18.90 4.09
N ARG A 178 -7.04 19.59 3.56
CA ARG A 178 -6.49 19.32 2.23
C ARG A 178 -5.90 17.90 2.13
N SER A 179 -5.03 17.51 3.06
CA SER A 179 -4.41 16.17 3.03
C SER A 179 -5.44 15.04 3.12
N ARG A 180 -6.55 15.25 3.84
CA ARG A 180 -7.65 14.27 3.92
C ARG A 180 -8.49 14.24 2.65
N GLU A 181 -8.70 15.38 2.01
CA GLU A 181 -9.40 15.48 0.73
C GLU A 181 -8.57 14.82 -0.39
N ASP A 182 -7.28 15.17 -0.49
CA ASP A 182 -6.33 14.57 -1.42
C ASP A 182 -6.25 13.05 -1.22
N PHE A 183 -6.11 12.60 0.02
CA PHE A 183 -6.15 11.18 0.37
C PHE A 183 -7.42 10.51 -0.15
N ALA A 184 -8.60 11.10 0.09
CA ALA A 184 -9.87 10.50 -0.28
C ALA A 184 -10.07 10.43 -1.81
N MET A 185 -9.66 11.48 -2.54
CA MET A 185 -9.69 11.50 -4.00
C MET A 185 -8.79 10.42 -4.58
N LEU A 186 -7.52 10.39 -4.16
CA LEU A 186 -6.52 9.42 -4.64
C LEU A 186 -6.91 7.99 -4.30
N LEU A 187 -7.44 7.74 -3.10
CA LEU A 187 -7.91 6.40 -2.71
C LEU A 187 -9.12 5.97 -3.55
N GLY A 188 -10.06 6.87 -3.82
CA GLY A 188 -11.21 6.59 -4.69
C GLY A 188 -10.79 6.31 -6.14
N GLU A 189 -9.80 7.03 -6.65
CA GLU A 189 -9.20 6.76 -7.96
C GLU A 189 -8.48 5.41 -8.00
N ALA A 190 -7.73 5.08 -6.95
CA ALA A 190 -7.05 3.79 -6.83
C ALA A 190 -8.07 2.63 -6.86
N ASP A 191 -9.14 2.70 -6.07
CA ASP A 191 -10.19 1.68 -6.01
C ASP A 191 -10.89 1.52 -7.38
N LYS A 192 -11.31 2.63 -8.00
CA LYS A 192 -11.90 2.64 -9.34
C LYS A 192 -10.96 2.02 -10.38
N THR A 193 -9.68 2.38 -10.34
CA THR A 193 -8.68 1.88 -11.29
C THR A 193 -8.43 0.39 -11.06
N LEU A 194 -8.43 -0.08 -9.82
CA LEU A 194 -8.29 -1.51 -9.52
C LEU A 194 -9.50 -2.32 -10.00
N MET A 195 -10.72 -1.77 -9.93
CA MET A 195 -11.89 -2.37 -10.57
C MET A 195 -11.70 -2.48 -12.09
N LEU A 196 -11.15 -1.44 -12.72
CA LEU A 196 -10.84 -1.44 -14.15
C LEU A 196 -9.78 -2.50 -14.50
N ALA A 197 -8.73 -2.66 -13.68
CA ALA A 197 -7.73 -3.71 -13.85
C ALA A 197 -8.36 -5.11 -13.86
N SER A 198 -9.33 -5.33 -12.97
CA SER A 198 -10.04 -6.60 -12.91
C SER A 198 -10.95 -6.82 -14.13
N LEU A 199 -11.58 -5.77 -14.66
CA LEU A 199 -12.32 -5.86 -15.92
C LEU A 199 -11.41 -6.23 -17.10
N TYR A 200 -10.24 -5.59 -17.21
CA TYR A 200 -9.23 -5.95 -18.20
C TYR A 200 -8.80 -7.41 -18.04
N GLY A 201 -8.52 -7.85 -16.80
CA GLY A 201 -8.14 -9.23 -16.53
C GLY A 201 -9.22 -10.23 -16.93
N GLN A 202 -10.50 -9.87 -16.80
CA GLN A 202 -11.59 -10.71 -17.29
C GLN A 202 -11.65 -10.73 -18.82
N ILE A 203 -11.45 -9.60 -19.50
CA ILE A 203 -11.45 -9.50 -20.97
C ILE A 203 -10.30 -10.32 -21.57
N GLU A 204 -9.11 -10.25 -20.98
CA GLU A 204 -7.91 -11.00 -21.41
C GLU A 204 -8.14 -12.52 -21.41
N ASN A 205 -9.03 -13.00 -20.55
CA ASN A 205 -9.38 -14.41 -20.44
C ASN A 205 -10.60 -14.82 -21.29
N VAL A 206 -11.20 -13.89 -22.04
CA VAL A 206 -12.34 -14.17 -22.92
C VAL A 206 -11.86 -14.50 -24.33
N ASP A 207 -12.27 -15.67 -24.80
CA ASP A 207 -12.16 -16.01 -26.21
C ASP A 207 -13.31 -15.37 -27.00
N VAL A 208 -13.08 -14.15 -27.50
CA VAL A 208 -14.03 -13.37 -28.31
C VAL A 208 -14.29 -14.00 -29.70
N SER A 209 -13.48 -14.98 -30.12
CA SER A 209 -13.67 -15.68 -31.40
C SER A 209 -14.75 -16.75 -31.34
N LYS A 210 -15.27 -17.06 -30.14
CA LYS A 210 -16.36 -18.04 -29.96
C LYS A 210 -17.69 -17.51 -30.53
N PRO A 211 -18.39 -18.31 -31.37
CA PRO A 211 -19.73 -17.96 -31.83
C PRO A 211 -20.69 -17.78 -30.65
N GLY A 212 -21.42 -16.65 -30.61
CA GLY A 212 -22.38 -16.34 -29.54
C GLY A 212 -21.86 -15.44 -28.42
N PHE A 213 -20.67 -14.83 -28.56
CA PHE A 213 -20.21 -13.81 -27.62
C PHE A 213 -21.13 -12.57 -27.64
N HIS A 214 -21.70 -12.23 -26.48
CA HIS A 214 -22.50 -11.04 -26.29
C HIS A 214 -21.79 -10.08 -25.33
N ALA A 215 -21.17 -9.03 -25.87
CA ALA A 215 -20.40 -8.04 -25.10
C ALA A 215 -21.17 -7.47 -23.89
N HIS A 216 -22.46 -7.17 -24.07
CA HIS A 216 -23.32 -6.68 -22.98
C HIS A 216 -23.54 -7.71 -21.87
N GLY A 217 -23.71 -8.99 -22.22
CA GLY A 217 -23.86 -10.08 -21.25
C GLY A 217 -22.57 -10.32 -20.46
N PHE A 218 -21.43 -10.25 -21.15
CA PHE A 218 -20.11 -10.34 -20.53
C PHE A 218 -19.89 -9.19 -19.54
N LEU A 219 -20.11 -7.93 -19.93
CA LEU A 219 -19.91 -6.78 -19.04
C LEU A 219 -20.76 -6.88 -17.77
N ARG A 220 -22.03 -7.30 -17.89
CA ARG A 220 -22.90 -7.51 -16.72
C ARG A 220 -22.38 -8.61 -15.80
N ALA A 221 -21.92 -9.73 -16.35
CA ALA A 221 -21.34 -10.83 -15.57
C ALA A 221 -20.01 -10.42 -14.92
N ALA A 222 -19.19 -9.66 -15.66
CA ALA A 222 -17.88 -9.21 -15.20
C ALA A 222 -18.01 -8.26 -14.01
N LEU A 223 -18.93 -7.29 -14.10
CA LEU A 223 -19.28 -6.39 -13.01
C LEU A 223 -19.83 -7.16 -11.79
N GLY A 224 -20.58 -8.24 -12.00
CA GLY A 224 -21.09 -9.10 -10.92
C GLY A 224 -20.01 -9.96 -10.23
N ASN A 225 -18.93 -10.32 -10.94
CA ASN A 225 -17.84 -11.15 -10.41
C ASN A 225 -16.74 -10.35 -9.70
N LEU A 226 -16.64 -9.04 -9.96
CA LEU A 226 -15.70 -8.12 -9.29
C LEU A 226 -15.81 -8.20 -7.75
N THR A 227 -17.03 -8.37 -7.23
CA THR A 227 -17.28 -8.44 -5.79
C THR A 227 -16.88 -9.78 -5.15
N ALA A 228 -16.65 -10.83 -5.95
CA ALA A 228 -16.39 -12.19 -5.46
C ALA A 228 -14.91 -12.61 -5.58
N SER A 229 -14.16 -12.07 -6.55
CA SER A 229 -12.78 -12.48 -6.86
C SER A 229 -11.72 -11.94 -5.88
N GLN A 230 -11.94 -10.76 -5.27
CA GLN A 230 -11.03 -10.16 -4.28
C GLN A 230 -10.79 -11.05 -3.04
N ALA A 231 -11.71 -11.97 -2.72
CA ALA A 231 -11.58 -12.88 -1.58
C ALA A 231 -10.64 -14.09 -1.85
N SER A 232 -10.51 -14.53 -3.10
CA SER A 232 -9.80 -15.77 -3.47
C SER A 232 -8.30 -15.60 -3.75
N LEU A 233 -7.86 -14.41 -4.17
CA LEU A 233 -6.46 -14.14 -4.50
C LEU A 233 -5.57 -13.97 -3.26
N ARG A 234 -6.17 -13.54 -2.14
CA ARG A 234 -5.55 -13.35 -0.80
C ARG A 234 -4.96 -14.62 -0.16
N GLY A 235 -5.20 -15.79 -0.74
CA GLY A 235 -4.77 -17.07 -0.17
C GLY A 235 -3.42 -17.60 -0.66
N LYS A 236 -2.88 -17.11 -1.78
CA LYS A 236 -1.87 -17.89 -2.51
C LYS A 236 -0.41 -17.46 -2.38
N LYS A 237 -0.06 -16.28 -1.86
CA LYS A 237 1.30 -15.73 -2.06
C LYS A 237 1.85 -14.94 -0.87
N ALA A 238 1.94 -15.62 0.26
CA ALA A 238 2.76 -15.18 1.39
C ALA A 238 4.05 -16.00 1.39
N GLY A 239 5.11 -15.45 0.81
CA GLY A 239 6.42 -16.10 0.81
C GLY A 239 7.49 -15.20 0.22
N GLU A 240 8.41 -14.78 1.09
CA GLU A 240 9.80 -14.45 0.76
C GLU A 240 10.11 -13.02 0.31
N GLY A 241 10.34 -12.16 1.31
CA GLY A 241 11.14 -10.95 1.17
C GLY A 241 11.98 -10.75 2.42
N ASN A 242 13.26 -11.14 2.36
CA ASN A 242 14.28 -10.70 3.32
C ASN A 242 15.69 -11.02 2.78
N ARG A 243 16.31 -10.05 2.11
CA ARG A 243 17.74 -10.04 1.81
C ARG A 243 18.41 -9.08 2.81
N ASN A 244 19.20 -9.65 3.71
CA ASN A 244 20.12 -9.03 4.69
C ASN A 244 19.64 -8.98 6.16
N PRO A 245 20.05 -9.95 7.02
CA PRO A 245 19.54 -10.17 8.40
C PRO A 245 19.86 -9.10 9.44
N ASP A 246 20.90 -8.29 9.24
CA ASP A 246 21.49 -7.48 10.31
C ASP A 246 21.23 -5.97 10.19
N SER A 247 20.34 -5.55 9.31
CA SER A 247 19.95 -4.14 9.18
C SER A 247 19.01 -3.71 10.32
N ASP A 248 19.05 -2.43 10.70
CA ASP A 248 18.08 -1.81 11.62
C ASP A 248 16.63 -2.08 11.18
N LYS A 249 16.42 -2.22 9.86
CA LYS A 249 15.17 -2.59 9.20
C LYS A 249 14.67 -3.99 9.62
N GLN A 250 15.53 -5.01 9.67
CA GLN A 250 15.14 -6.36 10.13
C GLN A 250 14.88 -6.43 11.62
N GLN A 251 15.59 -5.62 12.42
CA GLN A 251 15.31 -5.55 13.86
C GLN A 251 13.92 -4.98 14.13
N ALA A 252 13.51 -3.96 13.36
CA ALA A 252 12.18 -3.37 13.50
C ALA A 252 11.06 -4.31 13.01
N ALA A 253 11.26 -4.98 11.87
CA ALA A 253 10.36 -6.03 11.38
C ALA A 253 10.23 -7.20 12.38
N THR A 254 11.34 -7.61 13.01
CA THR A 254 11.34 -8.65 14.05
C THR A 254 10.55 -8.22 15.28
N LYS A 255 10.77 -7.00 15.78
CA LYS A 255 9.98 -6.44 16.90
C LYS A 255 8.49 -6.36 16.58
N ARG A 256 8.12 -5.97 15.35
CA ARG A 256 6.73 -5.95 14.89
C ARG A 256 6.14 -7.36 14.84
N CYS A 257 6.86 -8.32 14.28
CA CYS A 257 6.50 -9.73 14.28
C CYS A 257 6.26 -10.24 15.72
N GLU A 258 7.17 -9.95 16.66
CA GLU A 258 7.02 -10.32 18.07
C GLU A 258 5.78 -9.69 18.72
N ARG A 259 5.47 -8.42 18.43
CA ARG A 259 4.26 -7.77 18.91
C ARG A 259 2.99 -8.45 18.40
N ILE A 260 2.99 -8.85 17.13
CA ILE A 260 1.88 -9.57 16.50
C ILE A 260 1.72 -10.96 17.13
N CYS A 261 2.81 -11.71 17.33
CA CYS A 261 2.77 -13.01 18.01
C CYS A 261 2.25 -12.87 19.45
N LYS A 262 2.78 -11.91 20.23
CA LYS A 262 2.29 -11.65 21.60
C LYS A 262 0.82 -11.25 21.64
N ALA A 263 0.32 -10.53 20.63
CA ALA A 263 -1.10 -10.23 20.51
C ALA A 263 -1.91 -11.48 20.19
N ALA A 264 -1.45 -12.31 19.26
CA ALA A 264 -2.08 -13.58 18.93
C ALA A 264 -2.13 -14.53 20.13
N ASP A 265 -1.04 -14.69 20.86
CA ASP A 265 -0.97 -15.50 22.09
C ASP A 265 -1.98 -15.03 23.13
N ARG A 266 -2.15 -13.71 23.31
CA ARG A 266 -3.14 -13.14 24.23
C ARG A 266 -4.57 -13.48 23.79
N HIS A 267 -4.89 -13.38 22.51
CA HIS A 267 -6.23 -13.73 22.00
C HIS A 267 -6.50 -15.23 22.05
N ILE A 268 -5.52 -16.08 21.71
CA ILE A 268 -5.63 -17.55 21.80
C ILE A 268 -5.75 -18.00 23.27
N SER A 269 -5.02 -17.38 24.18
CA SER A 269 -5.14 -17.66 25.61
C SER A 269 -6.51 -17.26 26.16
N ALA A 270 -7.11 -16.19 25.63
CA ALA A 270 -8.44 -15.73 26.01
C ALA A 270 -9.57 -16.56 25.37
N ASP A 271 -9.38 -17.02 24.14
CA ASP A 271 -10.29 -17.92 23.42
C ASP A 271 -9.51 -18.99 22.63
N PRO A 272 -9.30 -20.18 23.22
CA PRO A 272 -8.55 -21.26 22.59
C PRO A 272 -9.19 -21.82 21.31
N LYS A 273 -10.44 -21.46 20.99
CA LYS A 273 -11.17 -21.92 19.80
C LYS A 273 -11.31 -20.83 18.73
N ILE A 274 -10.64 -19.69 18.89
CA ILE A 274 -10.70 -18.59 17.94
C ILE A 274 -10.31 -19.06 16.53
N SER A 275 -11.12 -18.73 15.53
CA SER A 275 -10.82 -19.08 14.14
C SER A 275 -9.65 -18.24 13.61
N GLY A 276 -8.91 -18.73 12.62
CA GLY A 276 -7.80 -17.96 12.03
C GLY A 276 -8.24 -16.59 11.48
N THR A 277 -9.43 -16.53 10.87
CA THR A 277 -10.06 -15.29 10.42
C THR A 277 -10.38 -14.34 11.58
N ASP A 278 -10.94 -14.86 12.67
CA ASP A 278 -11.28 -14.05 13.85
C ASP A 278 -10.04 -13.61 14.62
N LEU A 279 -8.96 -14.40 14.60
CA LEU A 279 -7.67 -14.06 15.17
C LEU A 279 -7.02 -12.90 14.42
N VAL A 280 -6.96 -12.98 13.08
CA VAL A 280 -6.47 -11.86 12.24
C VAL A 280 -7.32 -10.62 12.50
N LYS A 281 -8.64 -10.77 12.52
CA LYS A 281 -9.55 -9.64 12.79
C LYS A 281 -9.33 -9.05 14.18
N ALA A 282 -9.15 -9.87 15.21
CA ALA A 282 -8.91 -9.41 16.58
C ALA A 282 -7.59 -8.64 16.70
N VAL A 283 -6.49 -9.16 16.14
CA VAL A 283 -5.18 -8.47 16.17
C VAL A 283 -5.22 -7.16 15.40
N VAL A 284 -5.90 -7.12 14.26
CA VAL A 284 -6.04 -5.93 13.42
C VAL A 284 -6.95 -4.88 14.08
N GLU A 285 -8.15 -5.27 14.51
CA GLU A 285 -9.16 -4.31 14.98
C GLU A 285 -9.01 -3.91 16.45
N LYS A 286 -8.58 -4.84 17.32
CA LYS A 286 -8.43 -4.57 18.75
C LYS A 286 -7.04 -4.04 19.10
N ASP A 287 -5.98 -4.65 18.55
CA ASP A 287 -4.61 -4.23 18.88
C ASP A 287 -4.03 -3.17 17.92
N LYS A 288 -4.61 -3.02 16.72
CA LYS A 288 -4.23 -1.99 15.71
C LYS A 288 -2.73 -1.96 15.42
N ILE A 289 -2.08 -3.12 15.45
CA ILE A 289 -0.61 -3.24 15.32
C ILE A 289 -0.15 -3.03 13.88
N ALA A 290 -0.89 -3.60 12.93
CA ALA A 290 -0.59 -3.54 11.50
C ALA A 290 -1.87 -3.80 10.67
N SER A 291 -1.74 -3.67 9.36
CA SER A 291 -2.74 -3.98 8.33
C SER A 291 -3.05 -5.48 8.29
N ILE A 292 -4.18 -5.85 7.68
CA ILE A 292 -4.54 -7.27 7.51
C ILE A 292 -3.44 -8.05 6.77
N PRO A 293 -2.88 -7.55 5.64
CA PRO A 293 -1.79 -8.22 4.94
C PRO A 293 -0.59 -8.52 5.86
N THR A 294 -0.08 -7.52 6.56
CA THR A 294 1.11 -7.65 7.42
C THR A 294 0.85 -8.54 8.63
N VAL A 295 -0.31 -8.44 9.28
CA VAL A 295 -0.68 -9.36 10.36
C VAL A 295 -0.76 -10.80 9.85
N ARG A 296 -1.42 -11.02 8.71
CA ARG A 296 -1.59 -12.37 8.16
C ARG A 296 -0.26 -12.98 7.74
N LYS A 297 0.64 -12.20 7.12
CA LYS A 297 2.02 -12.60 6.77
C LYS A 297 2.73 -13.18 7.99
N TYR A 298 2.84 -12.41 9.08
CA TYR A 298 3.57 -12.85 10.27
C TYR A 298 2.90 -14.01 11.01
N LEU A 299 1.57 -14.07 11.04
CA LEU A 299 0.86 -15.21 11.66
C LEU A 299 1.02 -16.50 10.86
N LEU A 300 1.10 -16.44 9.53
CA LEU A 300 1.42 -17.59 8.68
C LEU A 300 2.88 -18.03 8.86
N GLU A 301 3.83 -17.09 8.82
CA GLU A 301 5.26 -17.36 9.04
C GLU A 301 5.52 -18.04 10.38
N ARG A 302 4.76 -17.69 11.41
CA ARG A 302 4.89 -18.21 12.78
C ARG A 302 3.93 -19.35 13.10
N LEU A 303 3.25 -19.91 12.10
CA LEU A 303 2.38 -21.10 12.21
C LEU A 303 1.16 -20.94 13.14
N TYR A 304 0.71 -19.71 13.37
CA TYR A 304 -0.57 -19.43 14.05
C TYR A 304 -1.77 -19.67 13.14
N LEU A 305 -1.56 -19.66 11.83
CA LEU A 305 -2.57 -19.94 10.81
C LEU A 305 -2.13 -21.16 9.99
N PRO A 306 -3.08 -22.03 9.57
CA PRO A 306 -2.76 -23.12 8.65
C PRO A 306 -2.26 -22.57 7.31
N ARG A 307 -1.28 -23.26 6.72
CA ARG A 307 -0.74 -22.96 5.40
C ARG A 307 -1.76 -23.17 4.29
#